data_AF-A0A1G8KR05-F1
#
_entry.id   AF-A0A1G8KR05-F1
#
_cell.length_a   1.000
_cell.length_b   1.000
_cell.length_c   1.000
_cell.angle_alpha   90.00
_cell.angle_beta   90.00
_cell.angle_gamma   90.00
#
_symmetry.space_group_name_H-M   'P 1'
#
loop_
_entity.id
_entity.type
_entity.pdbx_description
1 polymer ?
#
loop_
_entity_poly.entity_id
_entity_poly.type
_entity_poly.pdbx_seq_one_letter_code
_entity_poly.pdbx_strand_id
1 'polypeptide(L)'
;MYSWWYSPGANRQEKELWEETVTPYLGRTLGTSQEMYDAGQMLMVPLHAAFTMHEKRWQQEFSGHFAREFARLEAESGNEKMEDRLGRLQYLYLSSRFLVLATQSGKRELIPTYMPSVLYREVERLWKQAPAWQWGRKPFEGGMKERVVWKLSEPKTDKRYYTAIMDEELFLFAIAADLRTYERETFNGKIESPLITDVLATADKAFRKGVKFRGDGRWVFQPGIWSDHPDYLYAGRREKKANMKPAPVKDIAWDTSHSHRFPLWLLSMSQAQQKDSTNRRFYEALRKGMEKQFYEQVLIQPSRDFPAYRTKNFIDGRNGVYRWGYQSLGTDNGYGPYELSGTLLLGWWTFLDSERIRHVYDKMSQQFPSIANVAGIYNEPDTPRKQASTQQQVKLRSLLMDLSSGMEVKLKN
;
A
#
# COMPACT_ATOMS: atom_id res chain seq x y z
N MET A 1 -18.92 -6.38 28.69
CA MET A 1 -19.93 -5.41 28.21
C MET A 1 -19.23 -4.54 27.17
N TYR A 2 -19.23 -4.97 25.90
CA TYR A 2 -18.50 -4.27 24.84
C TYR A 2 -19.36 -3.13 24.28
N SER A 3 -18.85 -1.92 24.43
CA SER A 3 -19.39 -0.71 23.79
C SER A 3 -19.30 -0.87 22.28
N TRP A 4 -20.45 -0.99 21.62
CA TRP A 4 -20.55 -0.81 20.18
C TRP A 4 -20.39 0.69 19.90
N TRP A 5 -19.17 1.14 19.64
CA TRP A 5 -18.97 2.47 19.09
C TRP A 5 -19.53 2.45 17.67
N TYR A 6 -20.74 2.97 17.54
CA TYR A 6 -21.41 3.22 16.27
C TYR A 6 -20.49 4.17 15.49
N SER A 7 -19.82 3.69 14.44
CA SER A 7 -19.26 4.62 13.46
C SER A 7 -20.45 5.34 12.84
N PRO A 8 -20.58 6.67 12.97
CA PRO A 8 -21.63 7.38 12.27
C PRO A 8 -21.49 7.09 10.77
N GLY A 9 -22.62 6.94 10.08
CA GLY A 9 -22.64 6.83 8.62
C GLY A 9 -22.03 8.08 7.99
N ALA A 10 -21.75 8.02 6.69
CA ALA A 10 -21.13 9.13 5.98
C ALA A 10 -22.01 10.38 6.04
N ASN A 11 -21.38 11.53 6.28
CA ASN A 11 -22.03 12.82 6.31
C ASN A 11 -22.40 13.28 4.89
N ARG A 12 -23.12 14.40 4.80
CA ARG A 12 -23.62 14.92 3.51
C ARG A 12 -22.48 15.28 2.55
N GLN A 13 -21.43 15.92 3.04
CA GLN A 13 -20.29 16.34 2.22
C GLN A 13 -19.51 15.13 1.69
N GLU A 14 -19.28 14.12 2.52
CA GLU A 14 -18.63 12.87 2.10
C GLU A 14 -19.43 12.17 1.00
N LYS A 15 -20.76 12.15 1.12
CA LYS A 15 -21.67 11.60 0.10
C LYS A 15 -21.61 12.38 -1.21
N GLU A 16 -21.66 13.71 -1.15
CA GLU A 16 -21.54 14.57 -2.34
C GLU A 16 -20.18 14.36 -3.04
N LEU A 17 -19.08 14.36 -2.29
CA LEU A 17 -17.74 14.10 -2.84
C LEU A 17 -17.61 12.69 -3.42
N TRP A 18 -18.25 11.69 -2.80
CA TRP A 18 -18.27 10.32 -3.32
C TRP A 18 -18.90 10.26 -4.72
N GLU A 19 -20.07 10.87 -4.90
CA GLU A 19 -20.77 10.90 -6.19
C GLU A 19 -19.95 11.57 -7.29
N GLU A 20 -19.20 12.61 -6.94
CA GLU A 20 -18.40 13.36 -7.89
C GLU A 20 -17.06 12.70 -8.23
N THR A 21 -16.62 11.72 -7.43
CA THR A 21 -15.25 11.17 -7.53
C THR A 21 -15.21 9.65 -7.59
N VAL A 22 -15.72 8.94 -6.58
CA VAL A 22 -15.60 7.48 -6.49
C VAL A 22 -16.61 6.79 -7.40
N THR A 23 -17.88 7.24 -7.42
CA THR A 23 -18.91 6.68 -8.31
C THR A 23 -18.47 6.66 -9.79
N PRO A 24 -18.03 7.78 -10.41
CA PRO A 24 -17.58 7.77 -11.80
C PRO A 24 -16.29 6.95 -11.99
N TYR A 25 -15.40 6.91 -10.99
CA TYR A 25 -14.21 6.07 -11.04
C TYR A 25 -14.61 4.58 -11.11
N LEU A 26 -15.49 4.12 -10.24
CA LEU A 26 -15.97 2.73 -10.22
C LEU A 26 -16.80 2.37 -11.46
N GLY A 27 -17.37 3.36 -12.15
CA GLY A 27 -18.12 3.19 -13.39
C GLY A 27 -17.25 2.84 -14.62
N ARG A 28 -15.97 3.21 -14.62
CA ARG A 28 -15.08 3.01 -15.77
C ARG A 28 -14.47 1.60 -15.82
N THR A 29 -14.11 1.16 -17.03
CA THR A 29 -13.29 -0.04 -17.25
C THR A 29 -11.81 0.34 -17.12
N LEU A 30 -11.01 -0.52 -16.49
CA LEU A 30 -9.56 -0.30 -16.37
C LEU A 30 -8.83 -0.96 -17.55
N GLY A 31 -8.26 -0.14 -18.45
CA GLY A 31 -7.68 -0.61 -19.70
C GLY A 31 -6.16 -0.76 -19.69
N THR A 32 -5.48 -0.26 -18.66
CA THR A 32 -4.00 -0.28 -18.58
C THR A 32 -3.50 -0.64 -17.17
N SER A 33 -2.24 -1.08 -17.07
CA SER A 33 -1.59 -1.36 -15.77
C SER A 33 -1.52 -0.11 -14.88
N GLN A 34 -1.31 1.07 -15.47
CA GLN A 34 -1.29 2.34 -14.74
C GLN A 34 -2.66 2.66 -14.13
N GLU A 35 -3.74 2.45 -14.89
CA GLU A 35 -5.09 2.64 -14.35
C GLU A 35 -5.43 1.65 -13.24
N MET A 36 -4.95 0.40 -13.35
CA MET A 36 -5.05 -0.59 -12.28
C MET A 36 -4.25 -0.18 -11.03
N TYR A 37 -3.03 0.31 -11.22
CA TYR A 37 -2.19 0.83 -10.15
C TYR A 37 -2.89 1.98 -9.42
N ASP A 38 -3.38 2.97 -10.18
CA ASP A 38 -4.07 4.14 -9.65
C ASP A 38 -5.36 3.74 -8.93
N ALA A 39 -6.14 2.80 -9.49
CA ALA A 39 -7.35 2.28 -8.86
C ALA A 39 -7.01 1.63 -7.51
N GLY A 40 -6.03 0.74 -7.48
CA GLY A 40 -5.59 0.09 -6.26
C GLY A 40 -5.04 1.06 -5.22
N GLN A 41 -4.44 2.17 -5.63
CA GLN A 41 -3.94 3.21 -4.72
C GLN A 41 -5.06 4.08 -4.15
N MET A 42 -5.94 4.58 -5.02
CA MET A 42 -6.89 5.63 -4.69
C MET A 42 -8.20 5.10 -4.11
N LEU A 43 -8.57 3.86 -4.43
CA LEU A 43 -9.85 3.27 -3.99
C LEU A 43 -9.72 2.45 -2.69
N MET A 44 -8.52 2.26 -2.16
CA MET A 44 -8.31 1.43 -0.96
C MET A 44 -9.00 2.01 0.29
N VAL A 45 -8.84 3.31 0.52
CA VAL A 45 -9.52 4.03 1.63
C VAL A 45 -11.04 4.07 1.41
N PRO A 46 -11.56 4.48 0.23
CA PRO A 46 -12.99 4.42 -0.08
C PRO A 46 -13.61 3.03 0.11
N LEU A 47 -12.89 1.98 -0.29
CA LEU A 47 -13.32 0.60 -0.09
C LEU A 47 -13.52 0.28 1.39
N HIS A 48 -12.53 0.59 2.23
CA HIS A 48 -12.65 0.36 3.67
C HIS A 48 -13.79 1.19 4.28
N ALA A 49 -13.91 2.46 3.90
CA ALA A 49 -14.96 3.36 4.38
C ALA A 49 -16.37 2.83 4.07
N ALA A 50 -16.59 2.28 2.87
CA ALA A 50 -17.87 1.68 2.49
C ALA A 50 -18.33 0.59 3.48
N PHE A 51 -17.39 -0.17 4.06
CA PHE A 51 -17.71 -1.21 5.04
C PHE A 51 -17.78 -0.69 6.47
N THR A 52 -16.82 0.13 6.90
CA THR A 52 -16.76 0.64 8.28
C THR A 52 -17.88 1.64 8.59
N MET A 53 -18.31 2.43 7.61
CA MET A 53 -19.42 3.37 7.73
C MET A 53 -20.78 2.74 7.36
N HIS A 54 -20.78 1.44 7.02
CA HIS A 54 -21.97 0.67 6.67
C HIS A 54 -22.80 1.22 5.50
N GLU A 55 -22.16 1.95 4.57
CA GLU A 55 -22.80 2.57 3.42
C GLU A 55 -23.13 1.53 2.33
N LYS A 56 -24.35 0.98 2.38
CA LYS A 56 -24.80 -0.12 1.50
C LYS A 56 -24.62 0.17 0.01
N ARG A 57 -24.93 1.39 -0.43
CA ARG A 57 -24.80 1.78 -1.84
C ARG A 57 -23.35 1.74 -2.31
N TRP A 58 -22.42 2.28 -1.50
CA TRP A 58 -20.99 2.27 -1.81
C TRP A 58 -20.45 0.85 -1.96
N GLN A 59 -20.89 -0.06 -1.09
CA GLN A 59 -20.51 -1.48 -1.17
C GLN A 59 -21.03 -2.14 -2.45
N GLN A 60 -22.24 -1.80 -2.88
CA GLN A 60 -22.83 -2.29 -4.14
C GLN A 60 -22.10 -1.75 -5.37
N GLU A 61 -21.67 -0.48 -5.36
CA GLU A 61 -20.88 0.10 -6.45
C GLU A 61 -19.53 -0.62 -6.61
N PHE A 62 -18.84 -0.93 -5.50
CA PHE A 62 -17.64 -1.76 -5.53
C PHE A 62 -17.91 -3.18 -6.05
N SER A 63 -18.97 -3.83 -5.54
CA SER A 63 -19.38 -5.16 -6.01
C SER A 63 -19.61 -5.16 -7.52
N GLY A 64 -20.35 -4.17 -8.04
CA GLY A 64 -20.63 -4.00 -9.46
C GLY A 64 -19.38 -3.72 -10.30
N HIS A 65 -18.45 -2.89 -9.82
CA HIS A 65 -17.16 -2.65 -10.47
C HIS A 65 -16.36 -3.95 -10.60
N PHE A 66 -16.16 -4.67 -9.50
CA PHE A 66 -15.41 -5.91 -9.52
C PHE A 66 -16.11 -7.02 -10.32
N ALA A 67 -17.44 -7.09 -10.33
CA ALA A 67 -18.16 -8.06 -11.15
C ALA A 67 -17.84 -7.89 -12.64
N ARG A 68 -17.77 -6.65 -13.13
CA ARG A 68 -17.39 -6.37 -14.52
C ARG A 68 -15.92 -6.70 -14.79
N GLU A 69 -15.01 -6.21 -13.95
CA GLU A 69 -13.57 -6.42 -14.16
C GLU A 69 -13.17 -7.89 -14.06
N PHE A 70 -13.69 -8.65 -13.08
CA PHE A 70 -13.35 -10.05 -12.93
C PHE A 70 -13.99 -10.95 -13.99
N ALA A 71 -15.17 -10.60 -14.51
CA ALA A 71 -15.71 -11.29 -15.68
C ALA A 71 -14.82 -11.07 -16.92
N ARG A 72 -14.27 -9.86 -17.10
CA ARG A 72 -13.32 -9.54 -18.16
C ARG A 72 -12.00 -10.30 -17.99
N LEU A 73 -11.41 -10.28 -16.78
CA LEU A 73 -10.18 -11.01 -16.48
C LEU A 73 -10.32 -12.52 -16.65
N GLU A 74 -11.49 -13.08 -16.36
CA GLU A 74 -11.80 -14.48 -16.63
C GLU A 74 -11.83 -14.75 -18.14
N ALA A 75 -12.51 -13.91 -18.92
CA ALA A 75 -12.62 -14.04 -20.37
C ALA A 75 -11.28 -13.87 -21.10
N GLU A 76 -10.37 -13.07 -20.56
CA GLU A 76 -9.03 -12.83 -21.11
C GLU A 76 -7.98 -13.86 -20.67
N SER A 77 -8.36 -14.81 -19.81
CA SER A 77 -7.43 -15.81 -19.28
C SER A 77 -6.73 -16.59 -20.41
N GLY A 78 -5.39 -16.61 -20.37
CA GLY A 78 -4.56 -17.28 -21.38
C GLY A 78 -4.04 -16.41 -22.52
N ASN A 79 -4.50 -15.16 -22.66
CA ASN A 79 -4.02 -14.19 -23.68
C ASN A 79 -3.14 -13.07 -23.08
N GLU A 80 -2.58 -13.29 -21.89
CA GLU A 80 -1.82 -12.26 -21.18
C GLU A 80 -0.52 -11.93 -21.91
N LYS A 81 -0.46 -10.73 -22.49
CA LYS A 81 0.84 -10.09 -22.75
C LYS A 81 1.51 -9.85 -21.40
N MET A 82 2.83 -9.90 -21.39
CA MET A 82 3.64 -9.63 -20.20
C MET A 82 3.54 -8.12 -19.87
N GLU A 83 2.38 -7.71 -19.36
CA GLU A 83 2.09 -6.35 -18.90
C GLU A 83 2.84 -6.06 -17.61
N ASP A 84 2.93 -4.77 -17.27
CA ASP A 84 3.47 -4.31 -16.00
C ASP A 84 2.69 -4.96 -14.83
N ARG A 85 3.39 -5.89 -14.17
CA ARG A 85 2.87 -6.75 -13.11
C ARG A 85 2.51 -5.97 -11.86
N LEU A 86 3.21 -4.87 -11.57
CA LEU A 86 3.04 -4.14 -10.32
C LEU A 86 1.65 -3.48 -10.26
N GLY A 87 1.23 -2.83 -11.34
CA GLY A 87 -0.11 -2.23 -11.42
C GLY A 87 -1.23 -3.25 -11.24
N ARG A 88 -1.11 -4.41 -11.89
CA ARG A 88 -2.07 -5.52 -11.72
C ARG A 88 -2.11 -6.03 -10.28
N LEU A 89 -0.95 -6.28 -9.66
CA LEU A 89 -0.87 -6.75 -8.27
C LEU A 89 -1.52 -5.77 -7.28
N GLN A 90 -1.33 -4.47 -7.48
CA GLN A 90 -1.94 -3.45 -6.64
C GLN A 90 -3.47 -3.45 -6.76
N TYR A 91 -4.02 -3.63 -7.96
CA TYR A 91 -5.47 -3.79 -8.15
C TYR A 91 -6.01 -5.09 -7.57
N LEU A 92 -5.32 -6.22 -7.79
CA LEU A 92 -5.72 -7.50 -7.21
C LEU A 92 -5.72 -7.46 -5.68
N TYR A 93 -4.83 -6.67 -5.07
CA TYR A 93 -4.85 -6.44 -3.63
C TYR A 93 -6.07 -5.63 -3.16
N LEU A 94 -6.47 -4.59 -3.89
CA LEU A 94 -7.73 -3.88 -3.63
C LEU A 94 -8.91 -4.87 -3.67
N SER A 95 -8.95 -5.76 -4.66
CA SER A 95 -10.01 -6.76 -4.80
C SER A 95 -9.99 -7.81 -3.68
N SER A 96 -8.81 -8.28 -3.25
CA SER A 96 -8.70 -9.23 -2.14
C SER A 96 -9.12 -8.60 -0.81
N ARG A 97 -8.86 -7.30 -0.61
CA ARG A 97 -9.40 -6.56 0.54
C ARG A 97 -10.92 -6.48 0.51
N PHE A 98 -11.54 -6.24 -0.65
CA PHE A 98 -13.00 -6.27 -0.79
C PHE A 98 -13.57 -7.63 -0.41
N LEU A 99 -12.94 -8.71 -0.87
CA LEU A 99 -13.32 -10.09 -0.54
C LEU A 99 -13.36 -10.32 0.98
N VAL A 100 -12.30 -9.90 1.69
CA VAL A 100 -12.22 -10.00 3.16
C VAL A 100 -13.29 -9.15 3.84
N LEU A 101 -13.44 -7.89 3.44
CA LEU A 101 -14.40 -6.95 4.02
C LEU A 101 -15.85 -7.43 3.88
N ALA A 102 -16.23 -7.88 2.68
CA ALA A 102 -17.55 -8.45 2.40
C ALA A 102 -17.80 -9.68 3.27
N THR A 103 -16.82 -10.56 3.39
CA THR A 103 -16.95 -11.80 4.17
C THR A 103 -17.08 -11.53 5.67
N GLN A 104 -16.19 -10.71 6.25
CA GLN A 104 -16.19 -10.37 7.68
C GLN A 104 -17.43 -9.58 8.11
N SER A 105 -17.99 -8.80 7.19
CA SER A 105 -19.23 -8.04 7.39
C SER A 105 -20.49 -8.88 7.21
N GLY A 106 -20.37 -10.17 6.89
CA GLY A 106 -21.51 -11.06 6.64
C GLY A 106 -22.27 -10.75 5.35
N LYS A 107 -21.61 -10.09 4.38
CA LYS A 107 -22.19 -9.63 3.10
C LYS A 107 -21.61 -10.38 1.91
N ARG A 108 -21.57 -11.72 2.00
CA ARG A 108 -20.94 -12.58 0.99
C ARG A 108 -21.67 -12.52 -0.36
N GLU A 109 -22.94 -12.17 -0.35
CA GLU A 109 -23.75 -11.92 -1.54
C GLU A 109 -23.19 -10.80 -2.44
N LEU A 110 -22.33 -9.93 -1.89
CA LEU A 110 -21.65 -8.90 -2.67
C LEU A 110 -20.41 -9.41 -3.41
N ILE A 111 -19.93 -10.62 -3.13
CA ILE A 111 -18.71 -11.16 -3.74
C ILE A 111 -19.03 -11.63 -5.17
N PRO A 112 -18.40 -11.05 -6.21
CA PRO A 112 -18.63 -11.49 -7.57
C PRO A 112 -18.19 -12.94 -7.80
N THR A 113 -18.96 -13.67 -8.61
CA THR A 113 -18.78 -15.12 -8.85
C THR A 113 -17.36 -15.52 -9.20
N TYR A 114 -16.72 -14.82 -10.14
CA TYR A 114 -15.37 -15.18 -10.63
C TYR A 114 -14.23 -14.63 -9.77
N MET A 115 -14.51 -13.72 -8.83
CA MET A 115 -13.44 -13.03 -8.10
C MET A 115 -12.54 -13.99 -7.31
N PRO A 116 -13.07 -14.89 -6.46
CA PRO A 116 -12.20 -15.80 -5.71
C PRO A 116 -11.34 -16.69 -6.62
N SER A 117 -11.93 -17.31 -7.65
CA SER A 117 -11.21 -18.23 -8.54
C SER A 117 -10.11 -17.54 -9.33
N VAL A 118 -10.37 -16.34 -9.85
CA VAL A 118 -9.36 -15.53 -10.54
C VAL A 118 -8.20 -15.19 -9.59
N LEU A 119 -8.50 -14.76 -8.35
CA LEU A 119 -7.46 -14.42 -7.37
C LEU A 119 -6.57 -15.64 -7.03
N TYR A 120 -7.15 -16.82 -6.80
CA TYR A 120 -6.37 -18.04 -6.58
C TYR A 120 -5.47 -18.38 -7.76
N ARG A 121 -6.02 -18.28 -8.98
CA ARG A 121 -5.30 -18.58 -10.21
C ARG A 121 -4.15 -17.60 -10.44
N GLU A 122 -4.35 -16.31 -10.21
CA GLU A 122 -3.28 -15.31 -10.29
C GLU A 122 -2.17 -15.56 -9.27
N VAL A 123 -2.54 -15.91 -8.02
CA VAL A 123 -1.55 -16.27 -7.00
C VAL A 123 -0.75 -17.49 -7.44
N GLU A 124 -1.40 -18.55 -7.93
CA GLU A 124 -0.70 -19.74 -8.39
C GLU A 124 0.24 -19.44 -9.56
N ARG A 125 -0.29 -18.72 -10.56
CA ARG A 125 0.44 -18.35 -11.76
C ARG A 125 1.69 -17.55 -11.40
N LEU A 126 1.56 -16.46 -10.63
CA LEU A 126 2.69 -15.62 -10.25
C LEU A 126 3.67 -16.33 -9.33
N TRP A 127 3.18 -17.21 -8.44
CA TRP A 127 4.02 -17.90 -7.48
C TRP A 127 4.87 -19.00 -8.12
N LYS A 128 4.30 -19.77 -9.06
CA LYS A 128 4.92 -21.01 -9.57
C LYS A 128 5.20 -21.04 -11.08
N GLN A 129 4.51 -20.25 -11.89
CA GLN A 129 4.44 -20.47 -13.35
C GLN A 129 5.01 -19.31 -14.16
N ALA A 130 4.64 -18.07 -13.83
CA ALA A 130 5.03 -16.89 -14.58
C ALA A 130 6.49 -16.53 -14.25
N PRO A 131 7.38 -16.43 -15.26
CA PRO A 131 8.78 -16.10 -15.02
C PRO A 131 8.96 -14.83 -14.19
N ALA A 132 9.71 -14.91 -13.10
CA ALA A 132 9.90 -13.79 -12.19
C ALA A 132 11.22 -13.07 -12.50
N TRP A 133 11.13 -11.88 -13.10
CA TRP A 133 12.30 -11.04 -13.37
C TRP A 133 13.04 -10.62 -12.09
N GLN A 134 14.36 -10.47 -12.16
CA GLN A 134 15.19 -9.95 -11.08
C GLN A 134 16.42 -9.22 -11.65
N TRP A 135 16.83 -8.12 -11.03
CA TRP A 135 18.01 -7.37 -11.47
C TRP A 135 19.28 -8.22 -11.56
N GLY A 136 20.09 -7.93 -12.57
CA GLY A 136 21.42 -8.52 -12.76
C GLY A 136 21.41 -9.98 -13.20
N ARG A 137 20.25 -10.52 -13.61
CA ARG A 137 20.13 -11.93 -14.02
C ARG A 137 18.94 -12.19 -14.94
N LYS A 138 18.90 -13.41 -15.48
CA LYS A 138 17.72 -13.94 -16.19
C LYS A 138 16.55 -14.16 -15.20
N PRO A 139 15.30 -14.05 -15.67
CA PRO A 139 14.12 -14.40 -14.88
C PRO A 139 14.18 -15.81 -14.28
N PHE A 140 13.47 -15.99 -13.17
CA PHE A 140 13.27 -17.29 -12.55
C PHE A 140 12.06 -18.00 -13.17
N GLU A 141 12.29 -19.13 -13.85
CA GLU A 141 11.23 -19.89 -14.50
C GLU A 141 10.28 -20.55 -13.49
N GLY A 142 10.76 -20.87 -12.28
CA GLY A 142 9.93 -21.37 -11.16
C GLY A 142 9.09 -20.29 -10.45
N GLY A 143 8.90 -19.14 -11.11
CA GLY A 143 8.09 -18.04 -10.63
C GLY A 143 8.63 -17.31 -9.41
N MET A 144 7.75 -16.55 -8.76
CA MET A 144 8.12 -15.69 -7.63
C MET A 144 8.62 -16.50 -6.42
N LYS A 145 8.18 -17.76 -6.26
CA LYS A 145 8.68 -18.65 -5.22
C LYS A 145 10.19 -18.82 -5.31
N GLU A 146 10.68 -19.22 -6.49
CA GLU A 146 12.09 -19.45 -6.73
C GLU A 146 12.90 -18.17 -6.51
N ARG A 147 12.38 -17.03 -7.02
CA ARG A 147 12.98 -15.71 -6.80
C ARG A 147 13.13 -15.38 -5.32
N VAL A 148 12.08 -15.55 -4.52
CA VAL A 148 12.11 -15.23 -3.09
C VAL A 148 13.02 -16.17 -2.32
N VAL A 149 12.97 -17.48 -2.60
CA VAL A 149 13.87 -18.46 -1.96
C VAL A 149 15.33 -18.12 -2.25
N TRP A 150 15.66 -17.73 -3.48
CA TRP A 150 16.98 -17.24 -3.83
C TRP A 150 17.35 -15.95 -3.09
N LYS A 151 16.44 -14.96 -2.97
CA LYS A 151 16.72 -13.74 -2.18
C LYS A 151 17.02 -14.09 -0.72
N LEU A 152 16.26 -15.03 -0.15
CA LEU A 152 16.38 -15.44 1.24
C LEU A 152 17.61 -16.32 1.50
N SER A 153 18.26 -16.90 0.49
CA SER A 153 19.51 -17.64 0.66
C SER A 153 20.74 -16.74 0.78
N GLU A 154 20.58 -15.41 0.68
CA GLU A 154 21.67 -14.42 0.75
C GLU A 154 22.83 -14.71 -0.21
N PRO A 155 22.54 -14.84 -1.51
CA PRO A 155 23.55 -15.03 -2.53
C PRO A 155 24.46 -13.80 -2.57
N LYS A 156 25.73 -14.01 -2.92
CA LYS A 156 26.62 -12.90 -3.24
C LYS A 156 26.18 -12.26 -4.56
N THR A 157 25.95 -10.96 -4.55
CA THR A 157 25.53 -10.17 -5.71
C THR A 157 26.37 -8.90 -5.82
N ASP A 158 26.46 -8.35 -7.03
CA ASP A 158 27.21 -7.10 -7.29
C ASP A 158 26.60 -5.89 -6.61
N LYS A 159 25.27 -5.91 -6.44
CA LYS A 159 24.49 -4.87 -5.76
C LYS A 159 23.61 -5.48 -4.69
N ARG A 160 23.45 -4.78 -3.58
CA ARG A 160 22.66 -5.23 -2.43
C ARG A 160 21.18 -5.29 -2.75
N TYR A 161 20.68 -4.31 -3.50
CA TYR A 161 19.26 -4.25 -3.86
C TYR A 161 18.81 -5.40 -4.79
N TYR A 162 19.74 -6.17 -5.37
CA TYR A 162 19.40 -7.36 -6.16
C TYR A 162 18.71 -8.43 -5.32
N THR A 163 18.87 -8.43 -4.00
CA THR A 163 18.19 -9.37 -3.11
C THR A 163 17.08 -8.72 -2.28
N ALA A 164 16.63 -7.51 -2.63
CA ALA A 164 15.53 -6.83 -1.94
C ALA A 164 14.19 -7.57 -2.14
N ILE A 165 13.39 -7.67 -1.07
CA ILE A 165 12.00 -8.16 -1.14
C ILE A 165 11.15 -6.94 -1.46
N MET A 166 10.56 -6.87 -2.64
CA MET A 166 9.97 -5.65 -3.20
C MET A 166 8.44 -5.63 -3.11
N ASP A 167 7.83 -4.54 -3.57
CA ASP A 167 6.37 -4.40 -3.66
C ASP A 167 5.69 -5.57 -4.36
N GLU A 168 6.26 -6.12 -5.44
CA GLU A 168 5.68 -7.30 -6.11
C GLU A 168 5.48 -8.49 -5.15
N GLU A 169 6.50 -8.81 -4.34
CA GLU A 169 6.39 -9.87 -3.34
C GLU A 169 5.39 -9.51 -2.24
N LEU A 170 5.47 -8.27 -1.76
CA LEU A 170 4.67 -7.81 -0.61
C LEU A 170 3.18 -7.77 -0.95
N PHE A 171 2.80 -7.34 -2.16
CA PHE A 171 1.43 -7.45 -2.65
C PHE A 171 0.97 -8.90 -2.76
N LEU A 172 1.78 -9.79 -3.35
CA LEU A 172 1.40 -11.20 -3.49
C LEU A 172 1.20 -11.87 -2.13
N PHE A 173 2.06 -11.56 -1.15
CA PHE A 173 1.91 -12.04 0.22
C PHE A 173 0.60 -11.54 0.86
N ALA A 174 0.28 -10.26 0.69
CA ALA A 174 -0.93 -9.68 1.24
C ALA A 174 -2.21 -10.22 0.58
N ILE A 175 -2.21 -10.44 -0.74
CA ILE A 175 -3.32 -11.09 -1.47
C ILE A 175 -3.52 -12.52 -0.95
N ALA A 176 -2.44 -13.29 -0.80
CA ALA A 176 -2.52 -14.65 -0.26
C ALA A 176 -3.04 -14.66 1.19
N ALA A 177 -2.67 -13.65 2.00
CA ALA A 177 -3.17 -13.48 3.36
C ALA A 177 -4.67 -13.17 3.40
N ASP A 178 -5.15 -12.33 2.50
CA ASP A 178 -6.58 -12.06 2.34
C ASP A 178 -7.34 -13.31 1.89
N LEU A 179 -6.79 -14.09 0.96
CA LEU A 179 -7.38 -15.37 0.55
C LEU A 179 -7.45 -16.37 1.71
N ARG A 180 -6.40 -16.50 2.53
CA ARG A 180 -6.45 -17.33 3.75
C ARG A 180 -7.53 -16.87 4.72
N THR A 181 -7.69 -15.55 4.88
CA THR A 181 -8.75 -14.99 5.71
C THR A 181 -10.12 -15.39 5.16
N TYR A 182 -10.33 -15.23 3.84
CA TYR A 182 -11.54 -15.67 3.16
C TYR A 182 -11.81 -17.17 3.31
N GLU A 183 -10.81 -18.05 3.18
CA GLU A 183 -10.95 -19.50 3.38
C GLU A 183 -11.51 -19.83 4.76
N ARG A 184 -10.91 -19.20 5.79
CA ARG A 184 -11.29 -19.47 7.18
C ARG A 184 -12.68 -19.01 7.50
N GLU A 185 -13.01 -17.79 7.11
CA GLU A 185 -14.35 -17.24 7.34
C GLU A 185 -15.39 -18.02 6.54
N THR A 186 -15.12 -18.37 5.28
CA THR A 186 -16.10 -19.01 4.40
C THR A 186 -16.31 -20.47 4.70
N PHE A 187 -15.24 -21.21 4.96
CA PHE A 187 -15.26 -22.66 5.13
C PHE A 187 -15.04 -23.10 6.58
N ASN A 188 -15.18 -22.18 7.55
CA ASN A 188 -14.96 -22.42 8.98
C ASN A 188 -13.59 -23.09 9.26
N GLY A 189 -12.56 -22.70 8.51
CA GLY A 189 -11.21 -23.27 8.62
C GLY A 189 -11.05 -24.72 8.19
N LYS A 190 -12.08 -25.34 7.58
CA LYS A 190 -12.01 -26.74 7.11
C LYS A 190 -11.23 -26.92 5.81
N ILE A 191 -11.13 -25.86 5.02
CA ILE A 191 -10.40 -25.83 3.76
C ILE A 191 -9.28 -24.82 3.91
N GLU A 192 -8.04 -25.27 3.71
CA GLU A 192 -6.87 -24.41 3.63
C GLU A 192 -6.06 -24.80 2.39
N SER A 193 -5.89 -23.87 1.46
CA SER A 193 -5.12 -24.13 0.25
C SER A 193 -3.63 -24.34 0.57
N PRO A 194 -3.01 -25.47 0.13
CA PRO A 194 -1.58 -25.70 0.28
C PRO A 194 -0.72 -24.62 -0.39
N LEU A 195 -1.19 -24.07 -1.51
CA LEU A 195 -0.54 -22.95 -2.20
C LEU A 195 -0.45 -21.74 -1.28
N ILE A 196 -1.57 -21.36 -0.66
CA ILE A 196 -1.62 -20.20 0.22
C ILE A 196 -0.76 -20.44 1.48
N THR A 197 -0.77 -21.65 2.03
CA THR A 197 0.13 -22.02 3.15
C THR A 197 1.60 -21.80 2.78
N ASP A 198 2.02 -22.22 1.58
CA ASP A 198 3.39 -22.09 1.09
C ASP A 198 3.81 -20.62 0.89
N VAL A 199 2.93 -19.80 0.33
CA VAL A 199 3.16 -18.35 0.17
C VAL A 199 3.32 -17.69 1.54
N LEU A 200 2.41 -17.94 2.48
CA LEU A 200 2.43 -17.33 3.81
C LEU A 200 3.63 -17.78 4.66
N ALA A 201 4.01 -19.05 4.58
CA ALA A 201 5.22 -19.55 5.25
C ALA A 201 6.49 -18.88 4.70
N THR A 202 6.50 -18.56 3.40
CA THR A 202 7.62 -17.83 2.78
C THR A 202 7.61 -16.35 3.16
N ALA A 203 6.43 -15.73 3.22
CA ALA A 203 6.25 -14.37 3.71
C ALA A 203 6.74 -14.22 5.16
N ASP A 204 6.39 -15.15 6.05
CA ASP A 204 6.87 -15.18 7.43
C ASP A 204 8.41 -15.15 7.50
N LYS A 205 9.08 -15.96 6.68
CA LYS A 205 10.56 -15.97 6.59
C LYS A 205 11.10 -14.63 6.10
N ALA A 206 10.48 -14.05 5.07
CA ALA A 206 10.89 -12.76 4.52
C ALA A 206 10.76 -11.62 5.54
N PHE A 207 9.64 -11.53 6.25
CA PHE A 207 9.43 -10.52 7.29
C PHE A 207 10.39 -10.71 8.48
N ARG A 208 10.52 -11.93 9.00
CA ARG A 208 11.42 -12.21 10.14
C ARG A 208 12.88 -11.92 9.82
N LYS A 209 13.31 -12.15 8.58
CA LYS A 209 14.66 -11.83 8.13
C LYS A 209 14.86 -10.33 7.88
N GLY A 210 13.89 -9.71 7.21
CA GLY A 210 13.98 -8.32 6.75
C GLY A 210 13.77 -7.28 7.85
N VAL A 211 12.90 -7.53 8.83
CA VAL A 211 12.62 -6.58 9.91
C VAL A 211 13.83 -6.46 10.85
N LYS A 212 14.22 -5.22 11.16
CA LYS A 212 15.20 -4.91 12.21
C LYS A 212 14.60 -3.97 13.25
N PHE A 213 14.41 -4.48 14.46
CA PHE A 213 13.92 -3.71 15.60
C PHE A 213 14.97 -2.75 16.15
N ARG A 214 14.52 -1.63 16.73
CA ARG A 214 15.35 -0.55 17.31
C ARG A 214 15.36 -0.54 18.84
N GLY A 215 14.90 -1.63 19.48
CA GLY A 215 14.91 -1.81 20.94
C GLY A 215 13.69 -1.27 21.69
N ASP A 216 12.97 -0.29 21.13
CA ASP A 216 11.81 0.37 21.75
C ASP A 216 10.48 0.06 21.03
N GLY A 217 10.43 -1.09 20.35
CA GLY A 217 9.29 -1.55 19.55
C GLY A 217 9.26 -1.01 18.12
N ARG A 218 9.99 0.08 17.80
CA ARG A 218 10.13 0.54 16.42
C ARG A 218 10.98 -0.42 15.59
N TRP A 219 10.79 -0.38 14.29
CA TRP A 219 11.55 -1.20 13.34
C TRP A 219 11.60 -0.56 11.96
N VAL A 220 12.52 -1.05 11.13
CA VAL A 220 12.59 -0.73 9.69
C VAL A 220 12.78 -2.02 8.88
N PHE A 221 12.29 -2.04 7.64
CA PHE A 221 12.42 -3.19 6.74
C PHE A 221 13.73 -3.11 5.95
N GLN A 222 14.49 -4.21 5.91
CA GLN A 222 15.70 -4.41 5.11
C GLN A 222 16.67 -3.20 5.10
N PRO A 223 17.07 -2.64 6.26
CA PRO A 223 17.92 -1.44 6.28
C PRO A 223 19.25 -1.70 5.57
N GLY A 224 19.64 -0.78 4.69
CA GLY A 224 20.86 -0.82 3.91
C GLY A 224 20.78 -1.63 2.60
N ILE A 225 19.67 -2.34 2.34
CA ILE A 225 19.49 -3.09 1.08
C ILE A 225 19.46 -2.16 -0.13
N TRP A 226 18.97 -0.93 0.05
CA TRP A 226 18.85 0.08 -1.00
C TRP A 226 20.04 1.03 -1.11
N SER A 227 21.06 0.88 -0.24
CA SER A 227 22.16 1.84 -0.12
C SER A 227 22.95 2.08 -1.41
N ASP A 228 22.95 1.12 -2.34
CA ASP A 228 23.60 1.18 -3.64
C ASP A 228 22.62 1.20 -4.84
N HIS A 229 21.32 1.39 -4.57
CA HIS A 229 20.31 1.56 -5.61
C HIS A 229 20.38 2.96 -6.22
N PRO A 230 20.26 3.12 -7.57
CA PRO A 230 20.28 4.44 -8.25
C PRO A 230 19.40 5.51 -7.59
N ASP A 231 18.13 5.19 -7.31
CA ASP A 231 17.17 6.08 -6.66
C ASP A 231 17.60 6.59 -5.27
N TYR A 232 18.49 5.87 -4.59
CA TYR A 232 18.92 6.14 -3.21
C TYR A 232 20.34 6.74 -3.14
N LEU A 233 21.04 6.88 -4.28
CA LEU A 233 22.43 7.35 -4.33
C LEU A 233 22.63 8.73 -3.70
N TYR A 234 21.56 9.54 -3.61
CA TYR A 234 21.59 10.91 -3.11
C TYR A 234 20.91 11.07 -1.75
N ALA A 235 20.54 9.98 -1.07
CA ALA A 235 19.81 10.01 0.20
C ALA A 235 20.54 10.76 1.34
N GLY A 236 21.86 10.96 1.25
CA GLY A 236 22.64 11.76 2.19
C GLY A 236 22.66 13.27 1.90
N ARG A 237 22.14 13.72 0.75
CA ARG A 237 22.07 15.14 0.37
C ARG A 237 20.84 15.79 0.99
N ARG A 238 21.03 16.90 1.71
CA ARG A 238 19.98 17.60 2.46
C ARG A 238 19.29 18.72 1.68
N GLU A 239 19.62 18.90 0.42
CA GLU A 239 19.14 19.98 -0.44
C GLU A 239 19.32 19.58 -1.90
N LYS A 240 18.44 20.06 -2.79
CA LYS A 240 18.58 19.88 -4.24
C LYS A 240 19.57 20.91 -4.78
N LYS A 241 20.61 20.45 -5.48
CA LYS A 241 21.60 21.30 -6.16
C LYS A 241 21.95 20.70 -7.51
N ALA A 242 22.17 21.55 -8.51
CA ALA A 242 22.72 21.09 -9.79
C ALA A 242 24.08 20.43 -9.56
N ASN A 243 24.40 19.40 -10.36
CA ASN A 243 25.68 18.69 -10.30
C ASN A 243 26.00 18.08 -8.92
N MET A 244 24.99 17.70 -8.14
CA MET A 244 25.21 16.96 -6.90
C MET A 244 26.06 15.73 -7.16
N LYS A 245 27.02 15.46 -6.27
CA LYS A 245 27.71 14.17 -6.23
C LYS A 245 26.88 13.17 -5.41
N PRO A 246 26.89 11.87 -5.72
CA PRO A 246 26.29 10.86 -4.85
C PRO A 246 26.75 10.99 -3.40
N ALA A 247 25.85 10.70 -2.47
CA ALA A 247 26.11 10.59 -1.04
C ALA A 247 25.23 9.45 -0.47
N PRO A 248 25.53 8.19 -0.82
CA PRO A 248 24.72 7.05 -0.40
C PRO A 248 24.79 6.88 1.12
N VAL A 249 23.68 6.41 1.70
CA VAL A 249 23.58 6.13 3.14
C VAL A 249 23.57 4.61 3.34
N LYS A 250 24.58 4.10 4.06
CA LYS A 250 24.87 2.66 4.17
C LYS A 250 23.73 1.83 4.75
N ASP A 251 22.98 2.38 5.69
CA ASP A 251 21.90 1.72 6.44
C ASP A 251 20.52 2.29 6.12
N ILE A 252 20.37 2.96 4.96
CA ILE A 252 19.11 3.60 4.54
C ILE A 252 17.97 2.58 4.50
N ALA A 253 16.84 2.92 5.11
CA ALA A 253 15.62 2.14 4.98
C ALA A 253 14.83 2.53 3.74
N TRP A 254 13.70 1.87 3.53
CA TRP A 254 12.74 2.18 2.48
C TRP A 254 12.24 3.63 2.55
N ASP A 255 11.90 4.19 1.39
CA ASP A 255 11.23 5.48 1.30
C ASP A 255 9.75 5.40 1.75
N THR A 256 9.16 6.55 2.04
CA THR A 256 7.77 6.64 2.51
C THR A 256 6.74 6.32 1.43
N SER A 257 7.08 6.50 0.14
CA SER A 257 6.19 6.22 -0.98
C SER A 257 5.98 4.74 -1.25
N HIS A 258 6.83 3.87 -0.74
CA HIS A 258 6.57 2.43 -0.72
C HIS A 258 6.11 1.97 0.67
N SER A 259 6.67 2.57 1.73
CA SER A 259 6.36 2.18 3.11
C SER A 259 4.90 2.42 3.50
N HIS A 260 4.19 3.37 2.88
CA HIS A 260 2.80 3.68 3.23
C HIS A 260 1.82 2.51 3.05
N ARG A 261 2.19 1.46 2.32
CA ARG A 261 1.34 0.27 2.09
C ARG A 261 1.44 -0.79 3.19
N PHE A 262 2.56 -0.82 3.91
CA PHE A 262 2.81 -1.78 4.98
C PHE A 262 1.73 -1.81 6.07
N PRO A 263 1.11 -0.70 6.52
CA PRO A 263 0.08 -0.75 7.54
C PRO A 263 -1.06 -1.73 7.19
N LEU A 264 -1.49 -1.73 5.92
CA LEU A 264 -2.56 -2.60 5.46
C LEU A 264 -2.05 -4.00 5.11
N TRP A 265 -0.85 -4.13 4.52
CA TRP A 265 -0.23 -5.45 4.32
C TRP A 265 -0.08 -6.21 5.64
N LEU A 266 0.40 -5.55 6.69
CA LEU A 266 0.56 -6.14 8.02
C LEU A 266 -0.80 -6.51 8.64
N LEU A 267 -1.85 -5.72 8.37
CA LEU A 267 -3.21 -6.08 8.75
C LEU A 267 -3.65 -7.37 8.06
N SER A 268 -3.55 -7.46 6.73
CA SER A 268 -3.84 -8.68 5.96
C SER A 268 -3.07 -9.88 6.52
N MET A 269 -1.75 -9.74 6.71
CA MET A 269 -0.90 -10.79 7.26
C MET A 269 -1.33 -11.23 8.66
N SER A 270 -1.73 -10.30 9.53
CA SER A 270 -2.21 -10.64 10.88
C SER A 270 -3.57 -11.37 10.87
N GLN A 271 -4.50 -10.96 10.00
CA GLN A 271 -5.84 -11.54 9.87
C GLN A 271 -5.79 -12.96 9.29
N ALA A 272 -4.79 -13.25 8.45
CA ALA A 272 -4.56 -14.58 7.91
C ALA A 272 -4.10 -15.62 8.94
N GLN A 273 -3.78 -15.21 10.18
CA GLN A 273 -3.26 -16.08 11.23
C GLN A 273 -4.35 -16.44 12.25
N GLN A 274 -4.19 -17.58 12.93
CA GLN A 274 -5.12 -17.95 14.01
C GLN A 274 -5.02 -16.93 15.16
N LYS A 275 -6.15 -16.69 15.85
CA LYS A 275 -6.30 -15.62 16.85
C LYS A 275 -5.21 -15.60 17.92
N ASP A 276 -4.82 -16.78 18.43
CA ASP A 276 -3.85 -16.89 19.52
C ASP A 276 -2.44 -17.30 19.05
N SER A 277 -2.20 -17.30 17.74
CA SER A 277 -0.92 -17.72 17.18
C SER A 277 0.21 -16.71 17.44
N THR A 278 1.43 -17.22 17.55
CA THR A 278 2.65 -16.40 17.64
C THR A 278 2.87 -15.55 16.39
N ASN A 279 2.47 -16.03 15.22
CA ASN A 279 2.53 -15.29 13.97
C ASN A 279 1.58 -14.09 13.96
N ARG A 280 0.34 -14.24 14.44
CA ARG A 280 -0.59 -13.11 14.58
C ARG A 280 0.00 -12.02 15.46
N ARG A 281 0.47 -12.39 16.66
CA ARG A 281 1.14 -11.47 17.61
C ARG A 281 2.35 -10.78 16.99
N PHE A 282 3.13 -11.50 16.18
CA PHE A 282 4.28 -10.93 15.46
C PHE A 282 3.83 -9.81 14.52
N TYR A 283 2.87 -10.04 13.62
CA TYR A 283 2.40 -9.03 12.67
C TYR A 283 1.67 -7.86 13.35
N GLU A 284 0.90 -8.11 14.40
CA GLU A 284 0.29 -7.04 15.21
C GLU A 284 1.37 -6.17 15.90
N ALA A 285 2.44 -6.78 16.41
CA ALA A 285 3.59 -6.05 16.96
C ALA A 285 4.31 -5.24 15.88
N LEU A 286 4.47 -5.76 14.67
CA LEU A 286 5.02 -4.99 13.54
C LEU A 286 4.14 -3.79 13.21
N ARG A 287 2.82 -3.94 13.11
CA ARG A 287 1.92 -2.82 12.81
C ARG A 287 1.99 -1.72 13.88
N LYS A 288 2.00 -2.10 15.17
CA LYS A 288 2.22 -1.16 16.30
C LYS A 288 3.59 -0.48 16.25
N GLY A 289 4.65 -1.24 15.97
CA GLY A 289 6.00 -0.71 15.86
C GLY A 289 6.17 0.24 14.68
N MET A 290 5.45 -0.02 13.57
CA MET A 290 5.43 0.85 12.40
C MET A 290 4.69 2.15 12.68
N GLU A 291 3.58 2.07 13.40
CA GLU A 291 2.82 3.23 13.84
C GLU A 291 3.72 4.18 14.66
N LYS A 292 4.49 3.61 15.59
CA LYS A 292 5.51 4.34 16.36
C LYS A 292 6.62 4.92 15.49
N GLN A 293 7.17 4.12 14.57
CA GLN A 293 8.24 4.58 13.68
C GLN A 293 7.76 5.74 12.80
N PHE A 294 6.60 5.62 12.19
CA PHE A 294 6.02 6.66 11.35
C PHE A 294 5.76 7.94 12.15
N TYR A 295 4.99 7.84 13.25
CA TYR A 295 4.57 9.02 14.00
C TYR A 295 5.75 9.78 14.63
N GLU A 296 6.72 9.06 15.20
CA GLU A 296 7.78 9.69 16.00
C GLU A 296 9.02 10.08 15.20
N GLN A 297 9.28 9.42 14.07
CA GLN A 297 10.54 9.62 13.32
C GLN A 297 10.34 10.22 11.94
N VAL A 298 9.18 10.01 11.32
CA VAL A 298 8.95 10.29 9.91
C VAL A 298 7.97 11.44 9.74
N LEU A 299 6.84 11.40 10.46
CA LEU A 299 5.86 12.47 10.46
C LEU A 299 6.42 13.71 11.16
N ILE A 300 6.30 14.85 10.49
CA ILE A 300 6.63 16.15 11.03
C ILE A 300 5.32 16.92 11.20
N GLN A 301 5.09 17.39 12.41
CA GLN A 301 3.92 18.20 12.75
C GLN A 301 4.05 19.62 12.18
N PRO A 302 2.91 20.31 11.93
CA PRO A 302 2.90 21.74 11.66
C PRO A 302 3.70 22.53 12.69
N SER A 303 4.37 23.58 12.23
CA SER A 303 5.13 24.52 13.04
C SER A 303 4.89 25.95 12.55
N ARG A 304 5.43 26.96 13.25
CA ARG A 304 5.38 28.35 12.79
C ARG A 304 6.04 28.54 11.42
N ASP A 305 7.12 27.81 11.16
CA ASP A 305 7.88 27.90 9.90
C ASP A 305 7.23 27.12 8.76
N PHE A 306 6.35 26.17 9.08
CA PHE A 306 5.70 25.32 8.10
C PHE A 306 4.34 24.81 8.63
N PRO A 307 3.21 25.40 8.21
CA PRO A 307 1.90 25.18 8.84
C PRO A 307 1.17 23.89 8.39
N ALA A 308 1.89 22.94 7.79
CA ALA A 308 1.32 21.68 7.30
C ALA A 308 2.07 20.47 7.85
N TYR A 309 1.38 19.32 7.91
CA TYR A 309 2.07 18.05 8.11
C TYR A 309 3.02 17.76 6.94
N ARG A 310 4.09 17.02 7.19
CA ARG A 310 4.97 16.51 6.14
C ARG A 310 5.65 15.23 6.58
N THR A 311 6.11 14.44 5.64
CA THR A 311 6.90 13.25 5.93
C THR A 311 8.35 13.50 5.58
N LYS A 312 9.27 13.01 6.40
CA LYS A 312 10.63 12.77 5.92
C LYS A 312 10.60 11.70 4.82
N ASN A 313 11.51 11.76 3.85
CA ASN A 313 11.48 10.88 2.69
C ASN A 313 11.73 9.40 3.00
N PHE A 314 12.45 9.06 4.07
CA PHE A 314 12.80 7.69 4.40
C PHE A 314 12.21 7.25 5.75
N ILE A 315 11.75 6.01 5.82
CA ILE A 315 11.02 5.48 6.98
C ILE A 315 11.91 5.36 8.22
N ASP A 316 13.23 5.36 8.07
CA ASP A 316 14.19 5.42 9.19
C ASP A 316 14.32 6.81 9.83
N GLY A 317 13.61 7.82 9.30
CA GLY A 317 13.65 9.19 9.79
C GLY A 317 14.73 10.05 9.15
N ARG A 318 15.38 9.60 8.07
CA ARG A 318 16.25 10.43 7.22
C ARG A 318 15.42 11.17 6.17
N ASN A 319 15.94 12.31 5.71
CA ASN A 319 15.20 13.22 4.85
C ASN A 319 16.08 13.86 3.77
N GLY A 320 16.82 13.04 3.04
CA GLY A 320 17.61 13.53 1.92
C GLY A 320 16.92 13.39 0.57
N VAL A 321 17.66 13.71 -0.48
CA VAL A 321 17.20 13.65 -1.87
C VAL A 321 16.95 12.20 -2.30
N TYR A 322 15.86 11.98 -3.03
CA TYR A 322 15.43 10.68 -3.55
C TYR A 322 15.12 10.77 -5.05
N ARG A 323 15.42 9.71 -5.81
CA ARG A 323 15.17 9.62 -7.27
C ARG A 323 15.75 10.79 -8.07
N TRP A 324 16.98 11.19 -7.74
CA TRP A 324 17.69 12.22 -8.49
C TRP A 324 18.09 11.72 -9.89
N GLY A 325 17.69 12.42 -10.94
CA GLY A 325 17.90 12.04 -12.33
C GLY A 325 17.00 10.90 -12.80
N TYR A 326 15.87 10.66 -12.12
CA TYR A 326 14.93 9.60 -12.49
C TYR A 326 14.26 9.90 -13.83
N GLN A 327 14.05 8.87 -14.65
CA GLN A 327 13.66 9.02 -16.07
C GLN A 327 12.39 9.88 -16.26
N SER A 328 11.39 9.75 -15.38
CA SER A 328 10.15 10.53 -15.48
C SER A 328 10.25 11.95 -14.91
N LEU A 329 11.31 12.28 -14.17
CA LEU A 329 11.51 13.59 -13.52
C LEU A 329 12.50 14.49 -14.26
N GLY A 330 13.27 13.92 -15.18
CA GLY A 330 14.29 14.62 -15.96
C GLY A 330 15.67 14.64 -15.29
N THR A 331 16.66 15.12 -16.04
CA THR A 331 18.04 15.33 -15.57
C THR A 331 18.09 16.41 -14.50
N ASP A 332 18.93 16.20 -13.48
CA ASP A 332 19.13 17.14 -12.37
C ASP A 332 17.86 17.54 -11.62
N ASN A 333 16.92 16.60 -11.48
CA ASN A 333 15.72 16.75 -10.68
C ASN A 333 15.41 15.48 -9.90
N GLY A 334 14.61 15.59 -8.85
CA GLY A 334 14.24 14.50 -7.95
C GLY A 334 13.45 15.03 -6.76
N TYR A 335 13.07 14.13 -5.85
CA TYR A 335 12.39 14.51 -4.62
C TYR A 335 13.42 15.04 -3.62
N GLY A 336 13.36 16.33 -3.34
CA GLY A 336 14.06 16.99 -2.26
C GLY A 336 13.51 16.58 -0.88
N PRO A 337 14.14 17.07 0.20
CA PRO A 337 13.67 16.84 1.56
C PRO A 337 12.18 17.16 1.70
N TYR A 338 11.42 16.24 2.30
CA TYR A 338 9.98 16.29 2.50
C TYR A 338 9.08 16.18 1.25
N GLU A 339 9.62 16.08 0.03
CA GLU A 339 8.80 16.06 -1.20
C GLU A 339 8.07 14.73 -1.45
N LEU A 340 8.25 13.70 -0.60
CA LEU A 340 7.39 12.51 -0.58
C LEU A 340 6.12 12.66 0.28
N SER A 341 5.85 13.87 0.80
CA SER A 341 4.69 14.15 1.65
C SER A 341 3.35 13.97 0.94
N GLY A 342 3.33 13.98 -0.40
CA GLY A 342 2.15 13.65 -1.21
C GLY A 342 1.50 12.31 -0.84
N THR A 343 2.27 11.37 -0.30
CA THR A 343 1.78 10.06 0.17
C THR A 343 0.78 10.16 1.33
N LEU A 344 0.83 11.23 2.14
CA LEU A 344 -0.17 11.48 3.18
C LEU A 344 -1.57 11.63 2.57
N LEU A 345 -1.67 12.26 1.40
CA LEU A 345 -2.94 12.53 0.71
C LEU A 345 -3.61 11.29 0.13
N LEU A 346 -2.95 10.13 0.16
CA LEU A 346 -3.53 8.85 -0.23
C LEU A 346 -4.34 8.21 0.91
N GLY A 347 -4.19 8.70 2.16
CA GLY A 347 -4.92 8.20 3.32
C GLY A 347 -4.42 6.89 3.92
N TRP A 348 -3.54 6.15 3.25
CA TRP A 348 -3.11 4.80 3.64
C TRP A 348 -2.51 4.68 5.06
N TRP A 349 -1.94 5.76 5.60
CA TRP A 349 -1.44 5.72 6.98
C TRP A 349 -2.55 5.53 8.00
N THR A 350 -3.82 5.81 7.66
CA THR A 350 -4.99 5.54 8.52
C THR A 350 -5.09 4.07 8.94
N PHE A 351 -4.57 3.15 8.12
CA PHE A 351 -4.52 1.73 8.43
C PHE A 351 -3.54 1.36 9.56
N LEU A 352 -2.81 2.32 10.12
CA LEU A 352 -2.11 2.15 11.40
C LEU A 352 -3.08 2.09 12.59
N ASP A 353 -4.30 2.62 12.44
CA ASP A 353 -5.43 2.52 13.38
C ASP A 353 -5.09 2.97 14.82
N SER A 354 -4.50 4.15 14.95
CA SER A 354 -4.28 4.81 16.23
C SER A 354 -5.00 6.14 16.30
N GLU A 355 -5.36 6.56 17.50
CA GLU A 355 -6.01 7.86 17.74
C GLU A 355 -5.14 9.02 17.26
N ARG A 356 -3.82 8.93 17.45
CA ARG A 356 -2.90 9.98 17.02
C ARG A 356 -2.79 10.09 15.50
N ILE A 357 -2.95 8.98 14.77
CA ILE A 357 -2.99 9.02 13.29
C ILE A 357 -4.34 9.54 12.79
N ARG A 358 -5.46 9.14 13.40
CA ARG A 358 -6.77 9.73 13.09
C ARG A 358 -6.78 11.23 13.33
N HIS A 359 -6.17 11.70 14.43
CA HIS A 359 -6.03 13.13 14.71
C HIS A 359 -5.22 13.87 13.65
N VAL A 360 -4.16 13.25 13.11
CA VAL A 360 -3.40 13.82 11.99
C VAL A 360 -4.30 14.01 10.78
N TYR A 361 -5.09 13.00 10.41
CA TYR A 361 -6.01 13.09 9.28
C TYR A 361 -7.16 14.07 9.49
N ASP A 362 -7.72 14.16 10.70
CA ASP A 362 -8.72 15.16 11.09
C ASP A 362 -8.18 16.59 10.92
N LYS A 363 -6.93 16.83 11.32
CA LYS A 363 -6.29 18.14 11.12
C LYS A 363 -5.99 18.43 9.66
N MET A 364 -5.59 17.40 8.90
CA MET A 364 -5.35 17.55 7.46
C MET A 364 -6.64 17.84 6.69
N SER A 365 -7.76 17.16 7.00
CA SER A 365 -9.04 17.39 6.34
C SER A 365 -9.56 18.82 6.55
N GLN A 366 -9.46 19.33 7.79
CA GLN A 366 -9.85 20.72 8.12
C GLN A 366 -9.03 21.79 7.37
N GLN A 367 -7.82 21.45 6.92
CA GLN A 367 -6.91 22.38 6.24
C GLN A 367 -6.90 22.21 4.72
N PHE A 368 -7.37 21.08 4.20
CA PHE A 368 -7.40 20.79 2.77
C PHE A 368 -8.59 21.49 2.08
N PRO A 369 -8.46 21.98 0.82
CA PRO A 369 -7.29 21.96 -0.05
C PRO A 369 -6.32 23.12 0.15
N SER A 370 -6.65 24.08 1.03
CA SER A 370 -5.91 25.34 1.16
C SER A 370 -4.42 25.11 1.44
N ILE A 371 -4.09 24.17 2.32
CA ILE A 371 -2.70 23.91 2.74
C ILE A 371 -1.88 23.17 1.67
N ALA A 372 -2.51 22.35 0.84
CA ALA A 372 -1.80 21.56 -0.17
C ALA A 372 -1.23 22.44 -1.29
N ASN A 373 -2.00 23.47 -1.68
CA ASN A 373 -1.59 24.44 -2.69
C ASN A 373 -0.51 25.41 -2.19
N VAL A 374 -0.53 25.73 -0.90
CA VAL A 374 0.45 26.65 -0.27
C VAL A 374 1.80 25.95 -0.05
N ALA A 375 1.79 24.65 0.22
CA ALA A 375 2.98 23.93 0.68
C ALA A 375 3.89 23.41 -0.44
N GLY A 376 3.38 23.15 -1.65
CA GLY A 376 4.15 22.66 -2.81
C GLY A 376 4.73 21.24 -2.70
N ILE A 377 5.08 20.79 -1.49
CA ILE A 377 5.69 19.48 -1.17
C ILE A 377 4.75 18.28 -1.34
N TYR A 378 3.46 18.53 -1.57
CA TYR A 378 2.48 17.49 -1.85
C TYR A 378 2.37 17.19 -3.35
N ASN A 379 3.05 17.98 -4.19
CA ASN A 379 3.13 17.79 -5.63
C ASN A 379 4.41 17.02 -5.99
N GLU A 380 4.40 16.38 -7.15
CA GLU A 380 5.61 15.76 -7.70
C GLU A 380 6.66 16.84 -8.07
N PRO A 381 7.96 16.54 -7.93
CA PRO A 381 9.04 17.50 -8.18
C PRO A 381 9.04 17.98 -9.63
N ASP A 382 9.01 19.29 -9.81
CA ASP A 382 8.98 20.04 -11.08
C ASP A 382 7.92 19.58 -12.10
N THR A 383 6.65 19.56 -11.70
CA THR A 383 5.59 19.92 -12.65
C THR A 383 5.46 21.46 -12.65
N PRO A 384 6.10 22.19 -13.59
CA PRO A 384 5.95 23.64 -13.66
C PRO A 384 4.51 23.97 -14.08
N ARG A 385 3.58 24.19 -13.15
CA ARG A 385 2.18 24.61 -13.40
C ARG A 385 1.36 23.77 -14.42
N LYS A 386 1.94 22.77 -15.09
CA LYS A 386 1.37 22.13 -16.30
C LYS A 386 0.36 21.04 -15.99
N GLN A 387 0.26 20.62 -14.73
CA GLN A 387 -0.88 19.88 -14.21
C GLN A 387 -1.15 20.38 -12.79
N ALA A 388 -1.80 21.54 -12.67
CA ALA A 388 -2.58 21.76 -11.46
C ALA A 388 -3.45 20.52 -11.26
N SER A 389 -3.48 19.93 -10.06
CA SER A 389 -4.35 18.79 -9.79
C SER A 389 -5.74 19.11 -10.31
N THR A 390 -6.29 18.22 -11.14
CA THR A 390 -7.62 18.48 -11.71
C THR A 390 -8.60 18.70 -10.56
N GLN A 391 -9.66 19.48 -10.77
CA GLN A 391 -10.67 19.70 -9.73
C GLN A 391 -11.19 18.37 -9.15
N GLN A 392 -11.28 17.34 -9.99
CA GLN A 392 -11.61 15.96 -9.58
C GLN A 392 -10.54 15.33 -8.66
N GLN A 393 -9.25 15.47 -8.95
CA GLN A 393 -8.18 14.98 -8.07
C GLN A 393 -8.17 15.67 -6.71
N VAL A 394 -8.43 16.99 -6.68
CA VAL A 394 -8.56 17.75 -5.43
C VAL A 394 -9.75 17.25 -4.62
N LYS A 395 -10.92 17.11 -5.25
CA LYS A 395 -12.13 16.56 -4.60
C LYS A 395 -11.88 15.16 -4.04
N LEU A 396 -11.25 14.28 -4.82
CA LEU A 396 -10.94 12.92 -4.38
C LEU A 396 -9.99 12.93 -3.19
N ARG A 397 -8.91 13.71 -3.23
CA ARG A 397 -7.98 13.84 -2.09
C ARG A 397 -8.66 14.41 -0.84
N SER A 398 -9.59 15.36 -1.01
CA SER A 398 -10.42 15.86 0.10
C SER A 398 -11.20 14.72 0.74
N LEU A 399 -11.93 13.95 -0.08
CA LEU A 399 -12.67 12.78 0.39
C LEU A 399 -11.77 11.77 1.09
N LEU A 400 -10.58 11.49 0.55
CA LEU A 400 -9.64 10.56 1.17
C LEU A 400 -9.22 11.02 2.57
N MET A 401 -9.01 12.32 2.81
CA MET A 401 -8.68 12.84 4.14
C MET A 401 -9.86 12.75 5.10
N ASP A 402 -11.06 13.13 4.63
CA ASP A 402 -12.30 13.05 5.41
C ASP A 402 -12.53 11.60 5.88
N LEU A 403 -12.53 10.64 4.95
CA LEU A 403 -12.69 9.22 5.25
C LEU A 403 -11.57 8.70 6.16
N SER A 404 -10.31 9.09 5.92
CA SER A 404 -9.17 8.65 6.73
C SER A 404 -9.24 9.14 8.18
N SER A 405 -9.92 10.26 8.43
CA SER A 405 -10.14 10.80 9.79
C SER A 405 -11.24 10.06 10.55
N GLY A 406 -12.30 9.62 9.85
CA GLY A 406 -13.49 9.01 10.44
C GLY A 406 -13.47 7.48 10.54
N MET A 407 -12.55 6.80 9.84
CA MET A 407 -12.48 5.34 9.85
C MET A 407 -11.84 4.76 11.12
N GLU A 408 -12.55 3.85 11.77
CA GLU A 408 -11.97 2.86 12.67
C GLU A 408 -11.73 1.55 11.91
N VAL A 409 -10.46 1.16 11.75
CA VAL A 409 -10.07 -0.01 10.94
C VAL A 409 -10.23 -1.32 11.73
N LYS A 410 -10.81 -1.27 12.93
CA LYS A 410 -11.08 -2.44 13.78
C LYS A 410 -12.23 -3.27 13.20
N LEU A 411 -11.87 -4.21 12.34
CA LEU A 411 -12.79 -5.27 11.88
C LEU A 411 -12.69 -6.45 12.86
N LYS A 412 -13.85 -7.07 13.13
CA LYS A 412 -14.14 -8.09 14.17
C LYS A 412 -12.91 -8.79 14.78
N ASN A 413 -12.84 -8.72 16.12
CA ASN A 413 -11.90 -9.46 16.97
C ASN A 413 -12.12 -10.97 16.97
#